data_AF-A0A2V5HC57-F1
#
_entry.id   AF-A0A2V5HC57-F1
#
_cell.length_a   1.000
_cell.length_b   1.000
_cell.length_c   1.000
_cell.angle_alpha   90.00
_cell.angle_beta   90.00
_cell.angle_gamma   90.00
#
_symmetry.space_group_name_H-M   'P 1'
#
loop_
_entity.id
_entity.type
_entity.pdbx_description
1 polymer ?
#
loop_
_entity_poly.entity_id
_entity_poly.type
_entity_poly.pdbx_seq_one_letter_code
_entity_poly.pdbx_strand_id
1 'polypeptide(L)'
;MIRSNPDRLVREATGSAFRLLGDAELRGTFPGTALETLTGPLRGVGPATGSLVLSVLLSSDDGEGDGDGQGVPFYSDDVFLWLCLRVFPGGDLGRVGKAFKPGKSGELNVKYTVGEYRQLWEAVRRLRARLGVGCAEIEKVAFVARFGGVDGVAEKEEVEEEEEEKEKEGINLQYTRGKRKRGKNEEEEEKEKEKEQKVGVRRSTRRRGGK
;
A
#
# COMPACT_ATOMS: atom_id res chain seq x y z
N MET A 1 2.91 -14.94 -0.15
CA MET A 1 1.97 -14.76 -1.29
C MET A 1 2.68 -14.25 -2.53
N ILE A 2 3.43 -13.14 -2.49
CA ILE A 2 4.24 -12.69 -3.64
C ILE A 2 5.51 -13.54 -3.82
N ARG A 3 6.17 -13.93 -2.72
CA ARG A 3 7.40 -14.76 -2.73
C ARG A 3 7.22 -16.18 -3.30
N SER A 4 5.99 -16.62 -3.56
CA SER A 4 5.73 -17.94 -4.15
C SER A 4 5.70 -17.94 -5.67
N ASN A 5 5.83 -16.78 -6.31
CA ASN A 5 5.92 -16.70 -7.77
C ASN A 5 7.32 -17.17 -8.23
N PRO A 6 7.43 -18.07 -9.22
CA PRO A 6 8.73 -18.47 -9.77
C PRO A 6 9.46 -17.30 -10.43
N ASP A 7 10.78 -17.21 -10.24
CA ASP A 7 11.60 -16.13 -10.80
C ASP A 7 11.45 -15.96 -12.32
N ARG A 8 11.34 -17.08 -13.05
CA ARG A 8 11.11 -17.07 -14.49
C ARG A 8 9.81 -16.35 -14.85
N LEU A 9 8.73 -16.64 -14.13
CA LEU A 9 7.42 -16.02 -14.34
C LEU A 9 7.45 -14.53 -14.02
N VAL A 10 8.11 -14.15 -12.92
CA VAL A 10 8.29 -12.74 -12.55
C VAL A 10 9.00 -11.97 -13.65
N ARG A 11 10.15 -12.47 -14.14
CA ARG A 11 10.91 -11.83 -15.22
C ARG A 11 10.14 -11.74 -16.53
N GLU A 12 9.39 -12.77 -16.87
CA GLU A 12 8.58 -12.80 -18.10
C GLU A 12 7.43 -11.80 -18.05
N ALA A 13 6.70 -11.76 -16.94
CA ALA A 13 5.59 -10.82 -16.73
C ALA A 13 6.06 -9.38 -16.68
N THR A 14 7.10 -9.07 -15.88
CA THR A 14 7.63 -7.70 -15.79
C THR A 14 8.25 -7.26 -17.11
N GLY A 15 9.08 -8.09 -17.74
CA GLY A 15 9.68 -7.79 -19.03
C GLY A 15 8.65 -7.54 -20.14
N SER A 16 7.54 -8.30 -20.15
CA SER A 16 6.46 -8.09 -21.12
C SER A 16 5.65 -6.83 -20.84
N ALA A 17 5.32 -6.56 -19.57
CA ALA A 17 4.66 -5.32 -19.18
C ALA A 17 5.50 -4.08 -19.53
N PHE A 18 6.82 -4.17 -19.36
CA PHE A 18 7.75 -3.09 -19.68
C PHE A 18 7.90 -2.84 -21.17
N ARG A 19 7.90 -3.89 -22.01
CA ARG A 19 7.87 -3.72 -23.47
C ARG A 19 6.60 -3.00 -23.93
N LEU A 20 5.46 -3.30 -23.33
CA LEU A 20 4.20 -2.60 -23.63
C LEU A 20 4.24 -1.11 -23.26
N LEU A 21 4.95 -0.74 -22.20
CA LEU A 21 5.13 0.67 -21.82
C LEU A 21 6.12 1.43 -22.73
N GLY A 22 7.07 0.72 -23.34
CA GLY A 22 8.05 1.32 -24.25
C GLY A 22 7.46 1.70 -25.61
N ASP A 23 6.33 1.10 -25.99
CA ASP A 23 5.63 1.35 -27.24
C ASP A 23 5.13 2.79 -27.32
N ALA A 24 5.59 3.52 -28.34
CA ALA A 24 5.26 4.93 -28.57
C ALA A 24 3.76 5.17 -28.77
N GLU A 25 3.05 4.24 -29.42
CA GLU A 25 1.62 4.36 -29.71
C GLU A 25 0.76 4.25 -28.45
N LEU A 26 1.26 3.52 -27.44
CA LEU A 26 0.59 3.35 -26.16
C LEU A 26 0.99 4.42 -25.14
N ARG A 27 1.96 5.29 -25.48
CA ARG A 27 2.39 6.36 -24.58
C ARG A 27 1.25 7.31 -24.28
N GLY A 28 1.09 7.59 -23.00
CA GLY A 28 0.04 8.47 -22.51
C GLY A 28 -1.37 7.89 -22.53
N THR A 29 -1.56 6.66 -22.98
CA THR A 29 -2.81 5.92 -22.77
C THR A 29 -2.80 5.22 -21.41
N PHE A 30 -3.99 4.83 -20.93
CA PHE A 30 -4.08 4.08 -19.67
C PHE A 30 -3.36 2.72 -19.82
N PRO A 31 -2.39 2.38 -18.94
CA PRO A 31 -1.55 1.19 -19.07
C PRO A 31 -2.27 -0.09 -18.62
N GLY A 32 -3.50 -0.31 -19.08
CA GLY A 32 -4.35 -1.41 -18.65
C GLY A 32 -3.79 -2.78 -19.05
N THR A 33 -3.29 -2.90 -20.28
CA THR A 33 -2.69 -4.13 -20.81
C THR A 33 -1.39 -4.49 -20.09
N ALA A 34 -0.52 -3.50 -19.85
CA ALA A 34 0.70 -3.66 -19.08
C ALA A 34 0.39 -4.07 -17.63
N LEU A 35 -0.65 -3.48 -17.03
CA LEU A 35 -1.10 -3.85 -15.69
C LEU A 35 -1.63 -5.29 -15.63
N GLU A 36 -2.47 -5.69 -16.58
CA GLU A 36 -3.03 -7.04 -16.65
C GLU A 36 -1.95 -8.11 -16.80
N THR A 37 -0.90 -7.80 -17.58
CA THR A 37 0.27 -8.66 -17.74
C THR A 37 0.99 -8.92 -16.40
N LEU A 38 0.87 -8.02 -15.43
CA LEU A 38 1.37 -8.23 -14.07
C LEU A 38 0.34 -8.90 -13.17
N THR A 39 -0.91 -8.42 -13.16
CA THR A 39 -1.93 -8.84 -12.18
C THR A 39 -2.57 -10.19 -12.49
N GLY A 40 -2.57 -10.62 -13.75
CA GLY A 40 -3.09 -11.92 -14.17
C GLY A 40 -2.23 -13.09 -13.68
N PRO A 41 -0.94 -13.17 -14.09
CA PRO A 41 -0.10 -14.32 -13.77
C PRO A 41 0.54 -14.27 -12.37
N LEU A 42 0.79 -13.09 -11.80
CA LEU A 42 1.54 -12.98 -10.54
C LEU A 42 0.62 -13.01 -9.32
N ARG A 43 0.74 -14.07 -8.52
CA ARG A 43 -0.03 -14.22 -7.29
C ARG A 43 0.32 -13.12 -6.28
N GLY A 44 -0.72 -12.47 -5.75
CA GLY A 44 -0.56 -11.39 -4.77
C GLY A 44 -0.16 -10.04 -5.38
N VAL A 45 -0.18 -9.91 -6.71
CA VAL A 45 0.00 -8.64 -7.41
C VAL A 45 -1.37 -8.15 -7.87
N GLY A 46 -1.89 -7.12 -7.19
CA GLY A 46 -3.10 -6.41 -7.60
C GLY A 46 -2.79 -5.05 -8.25
N PRO A 47 -3.80 -4.24 -8.59
CA PRO A 47 -3.61 -2.93 -9.22
C PRO A 47 -2.65 -1.99 -8.47
N ALA A 48 -2.68 -1.99 -7.13
CA ALA A 48 -1.73 -1.21 -6.33
C ALA A 48 -0.28 -1.64 -6.56
N THR A 49 0.04 -2.90 -6.32
CA THR A 49 1.40 -3.43 -6.52
C THR A 49 1.84 -3.39 -7.99
N GLY A 50 0.93 -3.68 -8.92
CA GLY A 50 1.21 -3.65 -10.35
C GLY A 50 1.55 -2.25 -10.84
N SER A 51 0.75 -1.24 -10.48
CA SER A 51 1.04 0.15 -10.83
C SER A 51 2.35 0.66 -10.22
N LEU A 52 2.73 0.20 -9.02
CA LEU A 52 4.05 0.49 -8.44
C LEU A 52 5.19 -0.08 -9.30
N VAL A 53 5.06 -1.32 -9.78
CA VAL A 53 6.08 -1.91 -10.67
C VAL A 53 6.19 -1.13 -11.97
N LEU A 54 5.05 -0.69 -12.54
CA LEU A 54 5.02 0.09 -13.77
C LEU A 54 5.60 1.50 -13.60
N SER A 55 5.41 2.14 -12.44
CA SER A 55 5.87 3.52 -12.21
C SER A 55 7.40 3.62 -12.15
N VAL A 56 8.08 2.60 -11.60
CA VAL A 56 9.54 2.62 -11.42
C VAL A 56 10.30 2.75 -12.74
N LEU A 57 9.83 2.15 -13.83
CA LEU A 57 10.60 2.09 -15.06
C LEU A 57 10.60 3.41 -15.84
N LEU A 58 9.47 4.11 -15.82
CA LEU A 58 9.29 5.40 -16.49
C LEU A 58 9.66 6.59 -15.58
N SER A 59 10.08 6.32 -14.33
CA SER A 59 10.66 7.34 -13.45
C SER A 59 12.08 7.75 -13.83
N SER A 60 12.69 7.07 -14.82
CA SER A 60 14.10 7.18 -15.20
C SER A 60 14.35 8.19 -16.33
N ASP A 61 13.46 9.17 -16.53
CA ASP A 61 13.67 10.18 -17.57
C ASP A 61 14.55 11.31 -17.03
N ASP A 62 15.73 11.39 -17.61
CA ASP A 62 16.90 12.14 -17.16
C ASP A 62 16.75 13.64 -17.46
N GLY A 63 15.81 14.32 -16.79
CA GLY A 63 15.85 15.77 -16.57
C GLY A 63 15.98 16.74 -17.76
N GLU A 64 15.92 16.31 -19.01
CA GLU A 64 16.22 17.14 -20.20
C GLU A 64 15.22 17.02 -21.35
N GLY A 65 14.02 16.48 -21.09
CA GLY A 65 12.90 16.50 -22.03
C GLY A 65 11.80 17.44 -21.57
N ASP A 66 11.21 18.19 -22.51
CA ASP A 66 10.04 19.05 -22.30
C ASP A 66 9.01 18.38 -21.37
N GLY A 67 8.36 19.17 -20.51
CA GLY A 67 7.54 18.79 -19.34
C GLY A 67 6.33 17.86 -19.54
N ASP A 68 6.36 17.04 -20.58
CA ASP A 68 5.42 16.00 -20.96
C ASP A 68 5.65 14.70 -20.15
N GLY A 69 6.46 14.75 -19.08
CA GLY A 69 6.81 13.66 -18.15
C GLY A 69 6.28 12.28 -18.52
N GLN A 70 7.06 11.49 -19.25
CA GLN A 70 6.64 10.13 -19.56
C GLN A 70 6.54 9.36 -18.22
N GLY A 71 5.36 8.93 -17.81
CA GLY A 71 5.24 8.38 -16.45
C GLY A 71 3.89 7.76 -16.14
N VAL A 72 3.94 6.65 -15.40
CA VAL A 72 2.77 5.94 -14.89
C VAL A 72 2.64 6.24 -13.40
N PRO A 73 1.51 6.79 -12.91
CA PRO A 73 1.33 7.05 -11.49
C PRO A 73 1.17 5.74 -10.73
N PHE A 74 1.78 5.68 -9.55
CA PHE A 74 1.52 4.62 -8.59
C PHE A 74 0.13 4.80 -7.96
N TYR A 75 -0.67 3.73 -7.91
CA TYR A 75 -1.91 3.70 -7.14
C TYR A 75 -1.64 3.60 -5.64
N SER A 76 -1.32 4.74 -5.04
CA SER A 76 -1.23 4.92 -3.59
C SER A 76 -2.52 5.46 -2.99
N ASP A 77 -2.73 5.13 -1.71
CA ASP A 77 -3.84 5.66 -0.91
C ASP A 77 -3.80 7.18 -0.85
N ASP A 78 -2.62 7.77 -0.67
CA ASP A 78 -2.45 9.21 -0.48
C ASP A 78 -2.87 9.99 -1.72
N VAL A 79 -2.45 9.53 -2.90
CA VAL A 79 -2.82 10.14 -4.18
C VAL A 79 -4.32 9.98 -4.42
N PHE A 80 -4.88 8.80 -4.11
CA PHE A 80 -6.31 8.55 -4.30
C PHE A 80 -7.17 9.42 -3.37
N LEU A 81 -6.79 9.51 -2.09
CA LEU A 81 -7.42 10.39 -1.10
C LEU A 81 -7.38 11.85 -1.54
N TRP A 82 -6.23 12.30 -2.04
CA TRP A 82 -6.04 13.67 -2.50
C TRP A 82 -6.84 13.97 -3.77
N LEU A 83 -6.60 13.25 -4.85
CA LEU A 83 -7.07 13.65 -6.18
C LEU A 83 -8.45 13.10 -6.54
N CYS A 84 -8.75 11.86 -6.13
CA CYS A 84 -10.01 11.19 -6.47
C CYS A 84 -11.09 11.47 -5.42
N LEU A 85 -10.75 11.34 -4.14
CA LEU A 85 -11.71 11.52 -3.04
C LEU A 85 -11.77 12.95 -2.51
N ARG A 86 -10.77 13.81 -2.83
CA ARG A 86 -10.72 15.22 -2.41
C ARG A 86 -10.78 15.40 -0.90
N VAL A 87 -10.14 14.49 -0.16
CA VAL A 87 -10.07 14.48 1.31
C VAL A 87 -8.93 15.37 1.82
N PHE A 88 -7.90 15.59 1.02
CA PHE A 88 -6.78 16.46 1.39
C PHE A 88 -6.50 17.46 0.26
N PRO A 89 -5.77 18.56 0.55
CA PRO A 89 -5.70 19.19 1.88
C PRO A 89 -7.07 19.76 2.29
N GLY A 90 -7.37 19.76 3.60
CA GLY A 90 -8.55 20.46 4.16
C GLY A 90 -9.92 19.89 3.75
N GLY A 91 -10.03 18.56 3.61
CA GLY A 91 -11.19 17.90 3.00
C GLY A 91 -12.56 18.25 3.55
N ASP A 92 -13.54 18.16 2.65
CA ASP A 92 -14.97 18.20 2.98
C ASP A 92 -15.31 17.06 3.96
N LEU A 93 -15.80 17.41 5.15
CA LEU A 93 -16.20 16.46 6.21
C LEU A 93 -17.17 15.39 5.69
N GLY A 94 -18.03 15.72 4.73
CA GLY A 94 -18.95 14.78 4.10
C GLY A 94 -18.26 13.74 3.20
N ARG A 95 -17.07 14.06 2.67
CA ARG A 95 -16.24 13.14 1.87
C ARG A 95 -15.30 12.32 2.75
N VAL A 96 -14.79 12.90 3.83
CA VAL A 96 -13.99 12.20 4.84
C VAL A 96 -14.77 10.96 5.32
N GLY A 97 -16.02 11.11 5.73
CA GLY A 97 -16.83 9.98 6.21
C GLY A 97 -17.06 8.84 5.19
N LYS A 98 -17.02 9.14 3.88
CA LYS A 98 -17.15 8.13 2.81
C LYS A 98 -15.83 7.46 2.46
N ALA A 99 -14.72 8.16 2.67
CA ALA A 99 -13.37 7.70 2.35
C ALA A 99 -12.84 6.65 3.33
N PHE A 100 -13.40 6.60 4.55
CA PHE A 100 -13.03 5.64 5.58
C PHE A 100 -14.19 4.71 5.92
N LYS A 101 -13.89 3.49 6.33
CA LYS A 101 -14.91 2.51 6.72
C LYS A 101 -15.53 2.92 8.07
N PRO A 102 -16.87 2.97 8.18
CA PRO A 102 -17.53 3.26 9.44
C PRO A 102 -17.16 2.25 10.53
N GLY A 103 -16.91 2.73 11.75
CA GLY A 103 -16.64 1.87 12.92
C GLY A 103 -15.31 1.09 12.88
N LYS A 104 -14.44 1.33 11.89
CA LYS A 104 -13.10 0.76 11.82
C LYS A 104 -12.08 1.87 11.81
N SER A 105 -11.27 1.93 12.86
CA SER A 105 -10.23 2.94 13.08
C SER A 105 -9.40 3.19 11.82
N GLY A 106 -9.70 4.28 11.11
CA GLY A 106 -8.87 4.80 10.02
C GLY A 106 -8.71 3.96 8.76
N GLU A 107 -9.44 2.84 8.62
CA GLU A 107 -9.28 1.98 7.44
C GLU A 107 -9.95 2.63 6.22
N LEU A 108 -9.22 2.72 5.12
CA LEU A 108 -9.74 3.30 3.88
C LEU A 108 -10.82 2.43 3.26
N ASN A 109 -11.84 3.09 2.73
CA ASN A 109 -12.90 2.48 1.94
C ASN A 109 -12.52 2.45 0.45
N VAL A 110 -11.37 1.84 0.15
CA VAL A 110 -10.86 1.62 -1.21
C VAL A 110 -10.75 0.14 -1.50
N LYS A 111 -11.01 -0.26 -2.75
CA LYS A 111 -11.03 -1.67 -3.17
C LYS A 111 -9.79 -2.08 -3.97
N TYR A 112 -8.99 -1.11 -4.42
CA TYR A 112 -7.84 -1.31 -5.30
C TYR A 112 -8.20 -2.01 -6.61
N THR A 113 -9.29 -1.59 -7.23
CA THR A 113 -9.76 -2.09 -8.52
C THR A 113 -9.08 -1.39 -9.70
N VAL A 114 -9.11 -2.01 -10.88
CA VAL A 114 -8.64 -1.37 -12.13
C VAL A 114 -9.46 -0.11 -12.46
N GLY A 115 -10.73 -0.07 -12.09
CA GLY A 115 -11.60 1.10 -12.27
C GLY A 115 -11.15 2.29 -11.42
N GLU A 116 -10.87 2.07 -10.12
CA GLU A 116 -10.30 3.12 -9.25
C GLU A 116 -8.93 3.56 -9.75
N TYR A 117 -8.10 2.64 -10.25
CA TYR A 117 -6.82 3.01 -10.82
C TYR A 117 -6.95 3.87 -12.08
N ARG A 118 -7.92 3.57 -12.96
CA ARG A 118 -8.23 4.41 -14.12
C ARG A 118 -8.67 5.82 -13.71
N GLN A 119 -9.50 5.92 -12.67
CA GLN A 119 -9.89 7.21 -12.11
C GLN A 119 -8.66 8.00 -11.61
N LEU A 120 -7.75 7.34 -10.91
CA LEU A 120 -6.50 7.94 -10.45
C LEU A 120 -5.63 8.39 -11.63
N TRP A 121 -5.46 7.55 -12.65
CA TRP A 121 -4.74 7.86 -13.88
C TRP A 121 -5.24 9.14 -14.54
N GLU A 122 -6.55 9.27 -14.72
CA GLU A 122 -7.18 10.46 -15.31
C GLU A 122 -7.03 11.70 -14.42
N ALA A 123 -7.11 11.54 -13.10
CA ALA A 123 -6.92 12.65 -12.16
C ALA A 123 -5.47 13.16 -12.16
N VAL A 124 -4.49 12.26 -12.16
CA VAL A 124 -3.06 12.59 -12.26
C VAL A 124 -2.80 13.27 -13.61
N ARG A 125 -3.24 12.71 -14.74
CA ARG A 125 -3.02 13.34 -16.06
C ARG A 125 -3.57 14.75 -16.15
N ARG A 126 -4.77 15.00 -15.62
CA ARG A 126 -5.34 16.36 -15.57
C ARG A 126 -4.49 17.31 -14.74
N LEU A 127 -3.96 16.85 -13.61
CA LEU A 127 -3.09 17.67 -12.77
C LEU A 127 -1.76 17.97 -13.47
N ARG A 128 -1.17 16.97 -14.14
CA ARG A 128 0.06 17.10 -14.91
C ARG A 128 -0.09 18.10 -16.05
N ALA A 129 -1.15 17.98 -16.86
CA ALA A 129 -1.43 18.91 -17.94
C ALA A 129 -1.62 20.35 -17.46
N ARG A 130 -2.13 20.54 -16.23
CA ARG A 130 -2.34 21.86 -15.64
C ARG A 130 -1.06 22.48 -15.06
N LEU A 131 -0.18 21.68 -14.48
CA LEU A 131 0.95 22.17 -13.68
C LEU A 131 2.33 21.86 -14.27
N GLY A 132 2.42 21.04 -15.32
CA GLY A 132 3.70 20.64 -15.93
C GLY A 132 4.58 19.80 -15.00
N VAL A 133 3.99 19.00 -14.11
CA VAL A 133 4.71 18.17 -13.13
C VAL A 133 4.72 16.69 -13.49
N GLY A 134 5.70 15.94 -12.98
CA GLY A 134 5.79 14.50 -13.12
C GLY A 134 4.88 13.74 -12.14
N CYS A 135 4.73 12.42 -12.36
CA CYS A 135 3.95 11.55 -11.47
C CYS A 135 4.60 11.45 -10.07
N ALA A 136 5.93 11.37 -9.99
CA ALA A 136 6.66 11.25 -8.74
C ALA A 136 6.48 12.50 -7.84
N GLU A 137 6.48 13.70 -8.44
CA GLU A 137 6.21 14.96 -7.73
C GLU A 137 4.80 14.96 -7.15
N ILE A 138 3.81 14.53 -7.93
CA ILE A 138 2.42 14.40 -7.46
C ILE A 138 2.34 13.43 -6.29
N GLU A 139 3.00 12.28 -6.37
CA GLU A 139 3.02 11.28 -5.30
C GLU A 139 3.66 11.82 -4.01
N LYS A 140 4.79 12.54 -4.13
CA LYS A 140 5.45 13.21 -2.99
C LYS A 140 4.54 14.26 -2.35
N VAL A 141 3.87 15.09 -3.16
CA VAL A 141 2.95 16.11 -2.65
C VAL A 141 1.73 15.47 -1.99
N ALA A 142 1.20 14.36 -2.53
CA ALA A 142 0.09 13.64 -1.91
C ALA A 142 0.45 13.17 -0.49
N PHE A 143 1.64 12.60 -0.34
CA PHE A 143 2.17 12.18 0.95
C PHE A 143 2.27 13.36 1.92
N VAL A 144 2.86 14.48 1.50
CA VAL A 144 2.97 15.69 2.33
C VAL A 144 1.60 16.35 2.59
N ALA A 145 0.65 16.31 1.66
CA ALA A 145 -0.69 16.85 1.89
C ALA A 145 -1.46 16.07 2.97
N ARG A 146 -1.17 14.77 3.11
CA ARG A 146 -1.74 13.92 4.15
C ARG A 146 -0.99 14.04 5.49
N PHE A 147 0.33 14.19 5.47
CA PHE A 147 1.18 14.05 6.68
C PHE A 147 2.09 15.26 6.98
N GLY A 148 2.15 16.27 6.13
CA GLY A 148 3.11 17.38 6.21
C GLY A 148 2.88 18.37 7.36
N GLY A 149 1.79 18.21 8.11
CA GLY A 149 1.56 18.94 9.37
C GLY A 149 2.07 18.22 10.62
N VAL A 150 2.90 17.17 10.48
CA VAL A 150 3.24 16.23 11.57
C VAL A 150 4.67 16.39 12.13
N ASP A 151 5.49 17.32 11.61
CA ASP A 151 6.85 17.52 12.13
C ASP A 151 6.99 18.77 13.00
N GLY A 152 6.90 18.55 14.31
CA GLY A 152 7.28 19.49 15.36
C GLY A 152 6.95 18.91 16.73
N VAL A 153 7.91 18.16 17.31
CA VAL A 153 8.00 17.70 18.72
C VAL A 153 6.74 17.99 19.56
N ALA A 154 5.75 17.11 19.51
CA ALA A 154 4.88 16.95 20.67
C ALA A 154 5.70 16.12 21.66
N GLU A 155 6.25 16.78 22.68
CA GLU A 155 6.58 16.11 23.93
C GLU A 155 5.40 15.21 24.29
N LYS A 156 5.70 14.02 24.81
CA LYS A 156 4.68 13.16 25.38
C LYS A 156 4.05 13.93 26.55
N GLU A 157 2.99 14.69 26.29
CA GLU A 157 2.02 14.98 27.33
C GLU A 157 1.27 13.67 27.56
N GLU A 158 1.60 13.04 28.68
CA GLU A 158 0.76 12.05 29.31
C GLU A 158 -0.58 12.73 29.60
N VAL A 159 -1.55 12.58 28.68
CA VAL A 159 -2.93 12.95 28.95
C VAL A 159 -3.48 11.85 29.84
N GLU A 160 -3.62 12.16 31.12
CA GLU A 160 -4.36 11.36 32.09
C GLU A 160 -5.78 11.09 31.53
N GLU A 161 -6.20 9.83 31.64
CA GLU A 161 -7.53 9.38 31.28
C GLU A 161 -8.55 9.99 32.24
N GLU A 162 -9.21 11.08 31.84
CA GLU A 162 -10.52 11.43 32.41
C GLU A 162 -11.62 10.94 31.46
N GLU A 163 -12.39 9.98 31.98
CA GLU A 163 -13.62 9.49 31.39
C GLU A 163 -14.68 10.61 31.38
N GLU A 164 -15.05 11.13 30.21
CA GLU A 164 -16.36 11.75 30.02
C GLU A 164 -17.03 11.27 28.72
N GLU A 165 -18.32 10.96 28.87
CA GLU A 165 -19.16 10.27 27.91
C GLU A 165 -19.55 11.12 26.68
N LYS A 166 -19.39 10.50 25.50
CA LYS A 166 -20.21 10.62 24.28
C LYS A 166 -20.57 12.04 23.79
N GLU A 167 -19.90 12.48 22.72
CA GLU A 167 -20.58 12.79 21.44
C GLU A 167 -19.59 12.96 20.27
N LYS A 168 -19.92 12.28 19.15
CA LYS A 168 -19.30 12.31 17.80
C LYS A 168 -17.81 11.94 17.74
N GLU A 169 -17.55 10.64 17.55
CA GLU A 169 -16.26 10.12 17.07
C GLU A 169 -15.88 10.77 15.73
N GLY A 170 -15.19 11.90 15.80
CA GLY A 170 -14.43 12.43 14.68
C GLY A 170 -13.32 11.45 14.35
N ILE A 171 -13.26 10.99 13.10
CA ILE A 171 -12.14 10.20 12.61
C ILE A 171 -10.89 11.06 12.77
N ASN A 172 -10.04 10.75 13.76
CA ASN A 172 -8.75 11.42 13.85
C ASN A 172 -7.86 10.91 12.71
N LEU A 173 -7.82 11.68 11.62
CA LEU A 173 -7.03 11.43 10.41
C LEU A 173 -5.54 11.26 10.72
N GLN A 174 -5.06 11.76 11.87
CA GLN A 174 -3.68 11.69 12.35
C GLN A 174 -3.26 10.26 12.79
N TYR A 175 -4.20 9.42 13.28
CA TYR A 175 -3.90 8.06 13.77
C TYR A 175 -4.02 6.96 12.71
N THR A 176 -4.32 7.31 11.46
CA THR A 176 -4.34 6.34 10.35
C THR A 176 -2.94 5.85 9.93
N ARG A 177 -1.88 6.32 10.61
CA ARG A 177 -0.56 5.66 10.66
C ARG A 177 -0.76 4.30 11.30
N GLY A 178 -1.16 3.34 10.47
CA GLY A 178 -1.38 1.96 10.87
C GLY A 178 -0.26 1.52 11.79
N LYS A 179 -0.63 0.85 12.89
CA LYS A 179 0.28 0.07 13.73
C LYS A 179 1.06 -0.88 12.82
N ARG A 180 2.15 -0.40 12.21
CA ARG A 180 3.22 -1.24 11.70
C ARG A 180 3.80 -1.85 12.96
N LYS A 181 3.31 -3.05 13.32
CA LYS A 181 4.03 -3.98 14.19
C LYS A 181 5.39 -4.19 13.52
N ARG A 182 6.35 -3.31 13.85
CA ARG A 182 7.77 -3.61 13.74
C ARG A 182 7.94 -4.82 14.65
N GLY A 183 8.28 -5.96 14.05
CA GLY A 183 8.18 -7.27 14.67
C GLY A 183 8.75 -7.28 16.09
N LYS A 184 7.88 -7.46 17.07
CA LYS A 184 8.27 -8.02 18.36
C LYS A 184 8.17 -9.52 18.19
N ASN A 185 9.15 -10.09 17.49
CA ASN A 185 9.23 -11.52 17.23
C ASN A 185 10.66 -11.98 17.51
N GLU A 186 11.11 -11.76 18.74
CA GLU A 186 12.37 -12.33 19.26
C GLU A 186 12.23 -12.92 20.68
N GLU A 187 11.03 -12.91 21.30
CA GLU A 187 10.83 -13.50 22.65
C GLU A 187 9.82 -14.67 22.70
N GLU A 188 9.15 -15.01 21.59
CA GLU A 188 8.25 -16.19 21.55
C GLU A 188 8.93 -17.46 21.01
N GLU A 189 10.04 -17.35 20.27
CA GLU A 189 10.80 -18.52 19.77
C GLU A 189 11.61 -19.26 20.86
N GLU A 190 11.90 -18.63 22.02
CA GLU A 190 12.58 -19.32 23.12
C GLU A 190 11.65 -20.18 23.99
N LYS A 191 10.34 -19.89 24.02
CA LYS A 191 9.37 -20.66 24.83
C LYS A 191 8.82 -21.92 24.16
N GLU A 192 8.89 -22.02 22.83
CA GLU A 192 8.52 -23.26 22.11
C GLU A 192 9.66 -24.28 22.07
N LYS A 193 10.93 -23.84 22.03
CA LYS A 193 12.10 -24.76 22.03
C LYS A 193 12.35 -25.44 23.39
N GLU A 194 11.89 -24.86 24.51
CA GLU A 194 11.98 -25.49 25.83
C GLU A 194 10.90 -26.55 26.09
N LYS A 195 9.79 -26.57 25.34
CA LYS A 195 8.70 -27.54 25.53
C LYS A 195 8.85 -28.82 24.70
N GLU A 196 9.58 -28.80 23.58
CA GLU A 196 9.84 -30.01 22.78
C GLU A 196 11.01 -30.87 23.31
N GLN A 197 11.84 -30.37 24.24
CA GLN A 197 12.96 -31.15 24.81
C GLN A 197 12.62 -31.94 26.09
N LYS A 198 11.36 -31.96 26.55
CA LYS A 198 10.93 -32.72 27.75
C LYS A 198 9.95 -33.88 27.49
N VAL A 199 9.96 -34.46 26.29
CA VAL A 199 9.27 -35.74 26.04
C VAL A 199 10.23 -36.74 25.41
N GLY A 200 11.12 -37.26 26.25
CA GLY A 200 11.99 -38.38 25.93
C GLY A 200 12.14 -39.27 27.16
N VAL A 201 11.93 -40.57 26.96
CA VAL A 201 12.10 -41.68 27.92
C VAL A 201 10.86 -42.00 28.79
N ARG A 202 9.96 -42.85 28.25
CA ARG A 202 9.24 -43.83 29.08
C ARG A 202 9.60 -45.25 28.63
N ARG A 203 10.23 -45.94 29.57
CA ARG A 203 10.76 -47.31 29.51
C ARG A 203 9.70 -48.34 29.14
N SER A 204 10.09 -49.26 28.25
CA SER A 204 9.51 -50.58 28.09
C SER A 204 9.70 -51.41 29.38
N THR A 205 8.63 -52.05 29.85
CA THR A 205 8.70 -53.18 30.80
C THR A 205 7.76 -54.30 30.32
N ARG A 206 8.36 -55.35 29.76
CA ARG A 206 7.75 -56.69 29.63
C ARG A 206 7.60 -57.31 31.01
N ARG A 207 6.46 -57.97 31.28
CA ARG A 207 6.29 -59.24 32.03
C ARG A 207 4.87 -59.77 31.71
N ARG A 208 4.66 -60.85 30.95
CA ARG A 208 4.79 -62.31 31.19
C ARG A 208 3.60 -62.93 31.97
N GLY A 209 2.89 -63.87 31.32
CA GLY A 209 2.03 -64.94 31.88
C GLY A 209 0.62 -64.50 32.30
N GLY A 210 -0.48 -65.20 32.04
CA GLY A 210 -0.69 -66.58 31.60
C GLY A 210 -1.69 -67.27 32.55
N LYS A 211 -2.90 -67.55 32.05
CA LYS A 211 -3.71 -68.78 32.24
C LYS A 211 -5.08 -68.56 31.61
#